data_AF-A0A370FKA8-F1
#
_entry.id   AF-A0A370FKA8-F1
#
_cell.length_a   1.000
_cell.length_b   1.000
_cell.length_c   1.000
_cell.angle_alpha   90.00
_cell.angle_beta   90.00
_cell.angle_gamma   90.00
#
_symmetry.space_group_name_H-M   'P 1'
#
loop_
_entity.id
_entity.type
_entity.pdbx_description
1 polymer ?
#
loop_
_entity_poly.entity_id
_entity_poly.type
_entity_poly.pdbx_seq_one_letter_code
_entity_poly.pdbx_strand_id
1 'polypeptide(L)'
;MTYCVGIKLNAGLVFLSDSRTNAGVDHISTFRKTIVYEKAGDRTMVLLSAGNLSISQSVREILQIEELEERGREGPPITIWNAKSMFDAARVLGSAVRHVYDRDGEALKAAGVDFNVSFILGGQVKGEGMRLFLVYSAGNFIEATPETPYFQIGEAKYGKPVLDRVLTPDTPLDEAAKCALVSMDSTMKSNLSVGLPLDLVVYEANRLQTDKVICIDADNPYFRMIRDGWGRKLREVFDSLEDPVWNDDQTAHPLKMPAGRHGALRKISTRDEKLI
;
A
#
# COMPACT_ATOMS: atom_id res chain seq x y z
N MET A 1 -0.16 -12.47 -1.14
CA MET A 1 -1.31 -12.62 -0.22
C MET A 1 -1.35 -11.50 0.81
N THR A 2 -1.37 -10.24 0.37
CA THR A 2 -1.43 -9.05 1.24
C THR A 2 -1.61 -7.82 0.36
N TYR A 3 -2.38 -6.82 0.78
CA TYR A 3 -2.30 -5.47 0.25
C TYR A 3 -2.43 -4.46 1.39
N CYS A 4 -1.46 -3.55 1.49
CA CYS A 4 -1.52 -2.39 2.36
C CYS A 4 -1.17 -1.11 1.59
N VAL A 5 -1.72 0.02 2.04
CA VAL A 5 -1.43 1.36 1.52
C VAL A 5 -1.30 2.37 2.65
N GLY A 6 -0.29 3.22 2.56
CA GLY A 6 -0.13 4.41 3.40
C GLY A 6 -0.09 5.65 2.53
N ILE A 7 -0.84 6.68 2.91
CA ILE A 7 -1.02 7.93 2.16
C ILE A 7 -0.63 9.08 3.08
N LYS A 8 0.15 10.03 2.58
CA LYS A 8 0.60 11.25 3.24
C LYS A 8 0.10 12.47 2.47
N LEU A 9 -0.65 13.31 3.14
CA LEU A 9 -1.28 14.52 2.59
C LEU A 9 -0.93 15.71 3.48
N ASN A 10 -1.20 16.92 3.01
CA ASN A 10 -1.07 18.12 3.82
C ASN A 10 -1.97 18.06 5.07
N ALA A 11 -3.18 17.49 4.93
CA ALA A 11 -4.17 17.38 6.00
C ALA A 11 -3.85 16.30 7.04
N GLY A 12 -3.07 15.28 6.70
CA GLY A 12 -2.90 14.11 7.57
C GLY A 12 -2.30 12.88 6.89
N LEU A 13 -2.48 11.73 7.54
CA LEU A 13 -2.10 10.42 7.03
C LEU A 13 -3.32 9.48 6.99
N VAL A 14 -3.34 8.58 6.00
CA VAL A 14 -4.35 7.51 5.89
C VAL A 14 -3.63 6.18 5.68
N PHE A 15 -4.03 5.17 6.44
CA PHE A 15 -3.48 3.82 6.36
C PHE A 15 -4.60 2.81 6.20
N LEU A 16 -4.44 1.87 5.28
CA LEU A 16 -5.38 0.78 5.08
C LEU A 16 -4.62 -0.52 4.83
N SER A 17 -4.99 -1.59 5.53
CA SER A 17 -4.46 -2.92 5.30
C SER A 17 -5.55 -3.99 5.24
N ASP A 18 -5.38 -4.96 4.36
CA ASP A 18 -6.15 -6.21 4.41
C ASP A 18 -5.64 -7.15 5.51
N SER A 19 -6.35 -8.24 5.78
CA SER A 19 -5.98 -9.19 6.86
C SER A 19 -5.75 -10.62 6.39
N ARG A 20 -6.14 -10.96 5.15
CA ARG A 20 -5.89 -12.29 4.58
C ARG A 20 -4.41 -12.55 4.43
N THR A 21 -3.93 -13.67 4.98
CA THR A 21 -2.50 -13.99 5.03
C THR A 21 -2.27 -15.45 4.72
N ASN A 22 -1.17 -15.72 4.01
CA ASN A 22 -0.66 -17.07 3.80
C ASN A 22 0.24 -17.47 4.98
N ALA A 23 -0.14 -18.51 5.72
CA ALA A 23 0.65 -19.09 6.80
C ALA A 23 1.28 -20.45 6.42
N GLY A 24 1.12 -20.90 5.16
CA GLY A 24 1.61 -22.19 4.67
C GLY A 24 0.74 -22.75 3.55
N VAL A 25 1.16 -23.86 2.95
CA VAL A 25 0.34 -24.59 1.97
C VAL A 25 -1.01 -24.93 2.63
N ASP A 26 -2.11 -24.54 1.98
CA ASP A 26 -3.50 -24.69 2.46
C ASP A 26 -3.87 -23.95 3.76
N HIS A 27 -2.98 -23.12 4.31
CA HIS A 27 -3.22 -22.33 5.52
C HIS A 27 -3.43 -20.84 5.20
N ILE A 28 -4.62 -20.51 4.70
CA ILE A 28 -5.07 -19.13 4.56
C ILE A 28 -5.83 -18.72 5.82
N SER A 29 -5.39 -17.66 6.48
CA SER A 29 -5.95 -17.20 7.76
C SER A 29 -5.97 -15.68 7.86
N THR A 30 -6.59 -15.18 8.93
CA THR A 30 -6.76 -13.75 9.19
C THR A 30 -5.74 -13.28 10.22
N PHE A 31 -4.84 -12.38 9.83
CA PHE A 31 -3.85 -11.77 10.72
C PHE A 31 -3.83 -10.26 10.52
N ARG A 32 -3.79 -9.49 11.61
CA ARG A 32 -3.73 -8.02 11.52
C ARG A 32 -2.40 -7.55 10.96
N LYS A 33 -2.50 -6.67 9.97
CA LYS A 33 -1.33 -6.11 9.27
C LYS A 33 -1.02 -4.67 9.66
N THR A 34 -1.86 -4.06 10.49
CA THR A 34 -1.68 -2.73 11.06
C THR A 34 -1.34 -2.79 12.55
N ILE A 35 -0.37 -1.98 12.98
CA ILE A 35 -0.07 -1.70 14.40
C ILE A 35 -0.04 -0.18 14.58
N VAL A 36 -0.63 0.31 15.67
CA VAL A 36 -0.60 1.72 16.06
C VAL A 36 0.22 1.86 17.35
N TYR A 37 1.30 2.64 17.29
CA TYR A 37 2.09 3.06 18.45
C TYR A 37 1.70 4.49 18.81
N GLU A 38 1.14 4.69 19.99
CA GLU A 38 0.69 6.00 20.43
C GLU A 38 1.18 6.34 21.83
N LYS A 39 1.68 7.57 21.97
CA LYS A 39 1.85 8.25 23.26
C LYS A 39 1.22 9.62 23.09
N ALA A 40 -0.02 9.76 23.55
CA ALA A 40 -0.84 10.95 23.32
C ALA A 40 -0.11 12.24 23.69
N GLY A 41 -0.12 13.20 22.76
CA GLY A 41 0.57 14.49 22.92
C GLY A 41 2.08 14.45 22.69
N ASP A 42 2.66 13.29 22.38
CA ASP A 42 4.08 13.10 22.06
C ASP A 42 4.29 12.49 20.67
N ARG A 43 3.67 11.34 20.37
CA ARG A 43 3.84 10.65 19.08
C ARG A 43 2.64 9.77 18.72
N THR A 44 2.41 9.64 17.41
CA THR A 44 1.52 8.63 16.83
C THR A 44 2.21 8.06 15.61
N MET A 45 2.36 6.73 15.55
CA MET A 45 2.98 6.02 14.44
C MET A 45 2.16 4.79 14.08
N VAL A 46 2.08 4.51 12.80
CA VAL A 46 1.34 3.38 12.23
C VAL A 46 2.30 2.56 11.39
N LEU A 47 2.33 1.25 11.66
CA LEU A 47 3.14 0.27 10.96
C LEU A 47 2.22 -0.69 10.18
N LEU A 48 2.42 -0.76 8.87
CA LEU A 48 1.80 -1.76 7.99
C LEU A 48 2.85 -2.81 7.59
N SER A 49 2.46 -4.07 7.45
CA SER A 49 3.38 -5.16 7.08
C SER A 49 2.89 -5.98 5.91
N ALA A 50 3.81 -6.43 5.06
CA ALA A 50 3.58 -7.42 4.01
C ALA A 50 4.79 -8.36 3.88
N GLY A 51 4.57 -9.51 3.25
CA GLY A 51 5.60 -10.52 3.03
C GLY A 51 5.42 -11.74 3.92
N ASN A 52 6.52 -12.36 4.33
CA ASN A 52 6.52 -13.55 5.16
C ASN A 52 6.00 -13.22 6.58
N LEU A 53 4.98 -13.97 7.03
CA LEU A 53 4.33 -13.74 8.31
C LEU A 53 5.27 -13.90 9.50
N SER A 54 6.09 -14.95 9.56
CA SER A 54 6.99 -15.21 10.70
C SER A 54 8.07 -14.14 10.84
N ILE A 55 8.61 -13.68 9.70
CA ILE A 55 9.57 -12.56 9.65
C ILE A 55 8.88 -11.29 10.15
N SER A 56 7.71 -10.96 9.60
CA SER A 56 6.99 -9.73 9.96
C SER A 56 6.62 -9.69 11.45
N GLN A 57 6.18 -10.80 12.03
CA GLN A 57 5.87 -10.92 13.45
C GLN A 57 7.11 -10.78 14.32
N SER A 58 8.23 -11.41 13.94
CA SER A 58 9.49 -11.28 14.68
C SER A 58 9.98 -9.83 14.70
N VAL A 59 9.95 -9.14 13.55
CA VAL A 59 10.35 -7.73 13.46
C VAL A 59 9.47 -6.84 14.34
N ARG A 60 8.15 -7.09 14.36
CA ARG A 60 7.20 -6.33 15.19
C ARG A 60 7.46 -6.50 16.68
N GLU A 61 7.73 -7.73 17.10
CA GLU A 61 8.05 -8.04 18.49
C GLU A 61 9.33 -7.30 18.92
N ILE A 62 10.41 -7.47 18.15
CA ILE A 62 11.69 -6.78 18.39
C ILE A 62 11.50 -5.27 18.44
N LEU A 63 10.76 -4.70 17.49
CA LEU A 63 10.50 -3.25 17.46
C LEU A 63 9.76 -2.75 18.71
N GLN A 64 8.90 -3.58 19.29
CA GLN A 64 8.06 -3.22 20.44
C GLN A 64 8.82 -3.30 21.77
N ILE A 65 9.62 -4.34 21.97
CA ILE A 65 10.19 -4.67 23.28
C ILE A 65 11.72 -4.57 23.36
N GLU A 66 12.44 -4.68 22.25
CA GLU A 66 13.90 -4.77 22.28
C GLU A 66 14.59 -3.42 22.14
N GLU A 67 15.74 -3.32 22.80
CA GLU A 67 16.64 -2.18 22.75
C GLU A 67 17.88 -2.54 21.93
N LEU A 68 17.75 -2.47 20.60
CA LEU A 68 18.85 -2.82 19.71
C LEU A 68 19.97 -1.78 19.78
N GLU A 69 21.18 -2.23 20.14
CA GLU A 69 22.38 -1.42 20.04
C GLU A 69 22.69 -1.09 18.58
N GLU A 70 22.90 0.19 18.29
CA GLU A 70 23.35 0.60 16.97
C GLU A 70 24.88 0.59 16.92
N ARG A 71 25.43 -0.20 15.99
CA ARG A 71 26.88 -0.26 15.76
C ARG A 71 27.43 1.14 15.49
N GLY A 72 28.40 1.56 16.30
CA GLY A 72 29.10 2.84 16.13
C GLY A 72 28.39 4.05 16.72
N ARG A 73 27.31 3.87 17.51
CA ARG A 73 26.65 4.97 18.23
C ARG A 73 26.89 4.84 19.74
N GLU A 74 27.47 5.88 20.33
CA GLU A 74 27.57 5.98 21.79
C GLU A 74 26.25 6.49 22.40
N GLY A 75 25.91 5.97 23.58
CA GLY A 75 24.72 6.35 24.34
C GLY A 75 23.60 5.29 24.30
N PRO A 76 22.45 5.59 24.94
CA PRO A 76 21.37 4.62 25.06
C PRO A 76 20.75 4.27 23.70
N PRO A 77 20.28 3.02 23.55
CA PRO A 77 19.62 2.56 22.34
C PRO A 77 18.37 3.39 22.03
N ILE A 78 18.13 3.62 20.74
CA ILE A 78 16.89 4.25 20.28
C ILE A 78 15.87 3.15 20.05
N THR A 79 14.67 3.33 20.61
CA THR A 79 13.51 2.49 20.42
C THR A 79 12.41 3.27 19.71
N ILE A 80 11.36 2.57 19.30
CA ILE A 80 10.14 3.22 18.77
C ILE A 80 9.54 4.22 19.80
N TRP A 81 9.77 4.00 21.10
CA TRP A 81 9.20 4.81 22.19
C TRP A 81 10.03 6.04 22.57
N ASN A 82 11.33 6.07 22.24
CA ASN A 82 12.22 7.19 22.57
C ASN A 82 12.84 7.89 21.35
N ALA A 83 12.55 7.41 20.13
CA ALA A 83 12.95 8.06 18.87
C ALA A 83 12.62 9.56 18.90
N LYS A 84 13.58 10.37 18.43
CA LYS A 84 13.48 11.84 18.40
C LYS A 84 12.91 12.37 17.09
N SER A 85 12.89 11.54 16.06
CA SER A 85 12.30 11.82 14.75
C SER A 85 11.68 10.56 14.15
N MET A 86 10.82 10.73 13.15
CA MET A 86 10.31 9.60 12.37
C MET A 86 11.42 8.91 11.55
N PHE A 87 12.50 9.61 11.21
CA PHE A 87 13.67 8.99 10.58
C PHE A 87 14.38 8.03 11.54
N ASP A 88 14.55 8.43 12.80
CA ASP A 88 15.09 7.52 13.83
C ASP A 88 14.20 6.29 13.98
N ALA A 89 12.87 6.46 14.01
CA ALA A 89 11.93 5.34 14.07
C ALA A 89 12.07 4.39 12.87
N ALA A 90 12.21 4.92 11.64
CA ALA A 90 12.44 4.12 10.44
C ALA A 90 13.79 3.38 10.49
N ARG A 91 14.83 4.01 11.06
CA ARG A 91 16.15 3.41 11.26
C ARG A 91 16.10 2.26 12.27
N VAL A 92 15.39 2.43 13.40
CA VAL A 92 15.18 1.36 14.38
C VAL A 92 14.43 0.17 13.75
N LEU A 93 13.37 0.43 12.98
CA LEU A 93 12.66 -0.62 12.24
C LEU A 93 13.59 -1.34 11.25
N GLY A 94 14.42 -0.60 10.50
CA GLY A 94 15.42 -1.18 9.61
C GLY A 94 16.44 -2.06 10.34
N SER A 95 16.88 -1.67 11.53
CA SER A 95 17.75 -2.48 12.38
C SER A 95 17.06 -3.76 12.86
N ALA A 96 15.77 -3.69 13.23
CA ALA A 96 14.99 -4.88 13.60
C ALA A 96 14.86 -5.87 12.43
N VAL A 97 14.65 -5.39 11.20
CA VAL A 97 14.65 -6.23 10.00
C VAL A 97 15.99 -6.97 9.83
N ARG A 98 17.11 -6.26 9.97
CA ARG A 98 18.45 -6.86 9.86
C ARG A 98 18.74 -7.84 10.98
N HIS A 99 18.28 -7.56 12.20
CA HIS A 99 18.43 -8.47 13.32
C HIS A 99 17.72 -9.82 13.06
N VAL A 100 16.50 -9.80 12.51
CA VAL A 100 15.81 -11.03 12.11
C VAL A 100 16.52 -11.73 10.94
N TYR A 101 17.07 -10.97 9.99
CA TYR A 101 17.87 -11.54 8.89
C TYR A 101 19.12 -12.26 9.41
N ASP A 102 19.86 -11.65 10.33
CA ASP A 102 21.07 -12.24 10.91
C ASP A 102 20.77 -13.53 11.69
N ARG A 103 19.56 -13.61 12.30
CA ARG A 103 19.10 -14.79 13.05
C ARG A 103 18.60 -15.93 12.14
N ASP A 104 17.72 -15.61 11.18
CA ASP A 104 16.92 -16.61 10.45
C ASP A 104 17.30 -16.74 8.97
N GLY A 105 18.02 -15.77 8.40
CA GLY A 105 18.22 -15.64 6.96
C GLY A 105 18.91 -16.84 6.31
N GLU A 106 19.98 -17.37 6.93
CA GLU A 106 20.69 -18.54 6.42
C GLU A 106 19.81 -19.81 6.46
N ALA A 107 19.07 -20.01 7.55
CA ALA A 107 18.18 -21.15 7.72
C ALA A 107 17.01 -21.12 6.73
N LEU A 108 16.39 -19.94 6.54
CA LEU A 108 15.32 -19.74 5.55
C LEU A 108 15.81 -20.03 4.14
N LYS A 109 16.99 -19.52 3.78
CA LYS A 109 17.60 -19.78 2.48
C LYS A 109 17.89 -21.27 2.27
N ALA A 110 18.41 -21.96 3.28
CA ALA A 110 18.65 -23.40 3.23
C ALA A 110 17.35 -24.22 3.05
N ALA A 111 16.22 -23.72 3.58
CA ALA A 111 14.90 -24.28 3.39
C ALA A 111 14.21 -23.88 2.07
N GLY A 112 14.86 -23.11 1.20
CA GLY A 112 14.29 -22.61 -0.05
C GLY A 112 13.23 -21.53 0.13
N VAL A 113 13.24 -20.82 1.26
CA VAL A 113 12.32 -19.73 1.57
C VAL A 113 13.04 -18.39 1.43
N ASP A 114 12.51 -17.50 0.60
CA ASP A 114 13.05 -16.16 0.44
C ASP A 114 12.80 -15.31 1.68
N PHE A 115 13.83 -14.56 2.11
CA PHE A 115 13.68 -13.51 3.12
C PHE A 115 12.99 -12.29 2.49
N ASN A 116 11.66 -12.31 2.51
CA ASN A 116 10.83 -11.27 1.92
C ASN A 116 9.92 -10.63 2.96
N VAL A 117 10.16 -9.35 3.25
CA VAL A 117 9.32 -8.54 4.13
C VAL A 117 9.38 -7.08 3.70
N SER A 118 8.26 -6.39 3.80
CA SER A 118 8.22 -4.95 3.58
C SER A 118 7.26 -4.29 4.55
N PHE A 119 7.58 -3.05 4.92
CA PHE A 119 6.78 -2.28 5.85
C PHE A 119 6.50 -0.89 5.32
N ILE A 120 5.35 -0.34 5.68
CA ILE A 120 5.10 1.09 5.60
C ILE A 120 5.06 1.60 7.04
N LEU A 121 5.90 2.58 7.34
CA LEU A 121 5.91 3.25 8.65
C LEU A 121 5.59 4.72 8.44
N GLY A 122 4.50 5.21 9.03
CA GLY A 122 4.16 6.62 8.96
C GLY A 122 3.66 7.15 10.29
N GLY A 123 3.75 8.45 10.48
CA GLY A 123 3.34 9.06 11.74
C GLY A 123 3.86 10.47 11.92
N GLN A 124 3.80 10.91 13.17
CA GLN A 124 4.33 12.19 13.60
C GLN A 124 4.88 12.08 15.02
N VAL A 125 6.08 12.64 15.22
CA VAL A 125 6.69 12.89 16.52
C VAL A 125 6.58 14.38 16.82
N LYS A 126 6.31 14.75 18.08
CA LYS A 126 6.18 16.14 18.51
C LYS A 126 7.40 16.96 18.12
N GLY A 127 7.16 18.11 17.48
CA GLY A 127 8.20 19.00 16.99
C GLY A 127 8.66 18.72 15.56
N GLU A 128 8.13 17.66 14.91
CA GLU A 128 8.38 17.33 13.51
C GLU A 128 7.07 17.34 12.71
N GLY A 129 7.17 17.52 11.38
CA GLY A 129 6.05 17.27 10.48
C GLY A 129 5.75 15.77 10.33
N MET A 130 4.61 15.45 9.71
CA MET A 130 4.26 14.07 9.40
C MET A 130 5.22 13.48 8.36
N ARG A 131 5.61 12.23 8.55
CA ARG A 131 6.51 11.51 7.63
C ARG A 131 5.99 10.10 7.37
N LEU A 132 6.34 9.56 6.20
CA LEU A 132 5.87 8.25 5.73
C LEU A 132 7.02 7.58 4.98
N PHE A 133 7.34 6.36 5.37
CA PHE A 133 8.47 5.59 4.88
C PHE A 133 8.03 4.23 4.33
N LEU A 134 8.74 3.78 3.28
CA LEU A 134 8.70 2.42 2.79
C LEU A 134 10.00 1.73 3.16
N VAL A 135 9.92 0.67 3.98
CA VAL A 135 11.07 -0.13 4.41
C VAL A 135 11.12 -1.44 3.63
N TYR A 136 12.30 -1.76 3.10
CA TYR A 136 12.56 -2.95 2.27
C TYR A 136 13.16 -4.10 3.09
N SER A 137 13.19 -5.31 2.53
CA SER A 137 13.77 -6.51 3.18
C SER A 137 15.23 -6.36 3.62
N ALA A 138 15.99 -5.44 3.01
CA ALA A 138 17.37 -5.15 3.39
C ALA A 138 17.49 -4.17 4.58
N GLY A 139 16.36 -3.72 5.13
CA GLY A 139 16.27 -2.76 6.23
C GLY A 139 16.60 -1.32 5.85
N ASN A 140 16.87 -1.04 4.57
CA ASN A 140 16.91 0.34 4.04
C ASN A 140 15.49 0.82 3.71
N PHE A 141 15.34 2.13 3.52
CA PHE A 141 14.03 2.74 3.32
C PHE A 141 14.10 4.01 2.46
N ILE A 142 12.95 4.38 1.90
CA ILE A 142 12.71 5.67 1.24
C ILE A 142 11.57 6.43 1.93
N GLU A 143 11.47 7.73 1.68
CA GLU A 143 10.44 8.60 2.27
C GLU A 143 9.51 9.16 1.19
N ALA A 144 8.23 9.31 1.53
CA ALA A 144 7.21 9.92 0.68
C ALA A 144 7.40 11.44 0.58
N THR A 145 7.35 11.94 -0.66
CA THR A 145 7.42 13.37 -1.00
C THR A 145 6.08 13.83 -1.57
N PRO A 146 5.85 15.15 -1.78
CA PRO A 146 4.64 15.63 -2.44
C PRO A 146 4.42 15.02 -3.83
N GLU A 147 5.49 14.72 -4.58
CA GLU A 147 5.42 14.08 -5.90
C GLU A 147 5.07 12.59 -5.82
N THR A 148 5.33 11.93 -4.69
CA THR A 148 4.99 10.53 -4.43
C THR A 148 4.36 10.42 -3.03
N PRO A 149 3.08 10.84 -2.88
CA PRO A 149 2.46 11.02 -1.57
C PRO A 149 1.93 9.72 -0.95
N TYR A 150 2.17 8.56 -1.55
CA TYR A 150 1.69 7.28 -1.02
C TYR A 150 2.66 6.13 -1.32
N PHE A 151 2.59 5.09 -0.50
CA PHE A 151 3.26 3.82 -0.74
C PHE A 151 2.28 2.66 -0.66
N GLN A 152 2.58 1.59 -1.39
CA GLN A 152 1.83 0.34 -1.38
C GLN A 152 2.79 -0.82 -1.14
N ILE A 153 2.35 -1.84 -0.40
CA ILE A 153 3.09 -3.09 -0.19
C ILE A 153 2.16 -4.30 -0.43
N GLY A 154 2.74 -5.41 -0.90
CA GLY A 154 2.00 -6.59 -1.33
C GLY A 154 1.47 -6.48 -2.77
N GLU A 155 0.23 -6.88 -3.01
CA GLU A 155 -0.45 -6.93 -4.32
C GLU A 155 -0.92 -5.53 -4.79
N ALA A 156 0.03 -4.61 -4.96
CA ALA A 156 -0.24 -3.19 -5.16
C ALA A 156 -0.83 -2.79 -6.52
N LYS A 157 -0.67 -3.62 -7.56
CA LYS A 157 -0.89 -3.21 -8.96
C LYS A 157 -2.35 -2.89 -9.29
N TYR A 158 -3.29 -3.65 -8.73
CA TYR A 158 -4.71 -3.59 -9.07
C TYR A 158 -5.38 -2.29 -8.58
N GLY A 159 -5.02 -1.85 -7.38
CA GLY A 159 -5.55 -0.64 -6.76
C GLY A 159 -4.82 0.66 -7.15
N LYS A 160 -3.63 0.57 -7.75
CA LYS A 160 -2.80 1.74 -8.08
C LYS A 160 -3.51 2.78 -8.98
N PRO A 161 -4.26 2.42 -10.04
CA PRO A 161 -4.80 3.42 -10.97
C PRO A 161 -5.77 4.42 -10.36
N VAL A 162 -6.54 4.04 -9.32
CA VAL A 162 -7.44 5.00 -8.66
C VAL A 162 -6.68 5.96 -7.75
N LEU A 163 -5.61 5.49 -7.10
CA LEU A 163 -4.72 6.32 -6.29
C LEU A 163 -4.04 7.39 -7.16
N ASP A 164 -3.50 6.99 -8.32
CA ASP A 164 -2.83 7.88 -9.28
C ASP A 164 -3.75 8.97 -9.85
N ARG A 165 -5.05 8.70 -9.94
CA ARG A 165 -6.03 9.62 -10.56
C ARG A 165 -6.64 10.60 -9.58
N VAL A 166 -6.69 10.25 -8.30
CA VAL A 166 -7.47 10.99 -7.29
C VAL A 166 -6.58 11.69 -6.26
N LEU A 167 -5.47 11.06 -5.87
CA LEU A 167 -4.64 11.58 -4.78
C LEU A 167 -3.72 12.71 -5.25
N THR A 168 -3.82 13.83 -4.55
CA THR A 168 -2.91 14.97 -4.62
C THR A 168 -2.55 15.39 -3.19
N PRO A 169 -1.47 16.14 -2.96
CA PRO A 169 -1.12 16.61 -1.61
C PRO A 169 -2.25 17.35 -0.87
N ASP A 170 -3.14 18.00 -1.61
CA ASP A 170 -4.26 18.80 -1.09
C ASP A 170 -5.57 18.00 -0.93
N THR A 171 -5.59 16.72 -1.29
CA THR A 171 -6.76 15.87 -1.12
C THR A 171 -7.16 15.79 0.37
N PRO A 172 -8.43 16.05 0.73
CA PRO A 172 -8.91 15.91 2.11
C PRO A 172 -8.84 14.46 2.62
N LEU A 173 -8.73 14.28 3.94
CA LEU A 173 -8.58 12.95 4.56
C LEU A 173 -9.75 12.01 4.27
N ASP A 174 -10.99 12.51 4.28
CA ASP A 174 -12.18 11.70 4.02
C ASP A 174 -12.20 11.18 2.57
N GLU A 175 -11.73 12.01 1.63
CA GLU A 175 -11.60 11.62 0.22
C GLU A 175 -10.46 10.62 0.02
N ALA A 176 -9.33 10.80 0.70
CA ALA A 176 -8.23 9.84 0.64
C ALA A 176 -8.59 8.49 1.27
N ALA A 177 -9.32 8.47 2.40
CA ALA A 177 -9.84 7.25 3.00
C ALA A 177 -10.80 6.52 2.06
N LYS A 178 -11.70 7.26 1.41
CA LYS A 178 -12.59 6.72 0.38
C LYS A 178 -11.81 6.16 -0.81
N CYS A 179 -10.79 6.87 -1.29
CA CYS A 179 -9.92 6.42 -2.38
C CYS A 179 -9.18 5.12 -2.01
N ALA A 180 -8.65 5.02 -0.80
CA ALA A 180 -8.01 3.80 -0.30
C ALA A 180 -8.97 2.60 -0.27
N LEU A 181 -10.22 2.81 0.15
CA LEU A 181 -11.24 1.75 0.16
C LEU A 181 -11.63 1.30 -1.26
N VAL A 182 -11.72 2.23 -2.21
CA VAL A 182 -11.95 1.90 -3.63
C VAL A 182 -10.78 1.13 -4.24
N SER A 183 -9.55 1.52 -3.88
CA SER A 183 -8.31 0.80 -4.25
C SER A 183 -8.33 -0.64 -3.72
N MET A 184 -8.77 -0.82 -2.47
CA MET A 184 -8.90 -2.14 -1.84
C MET A 184 -9.99 -3.00 -2.50
N ASP A 185 -11.16 -2.44 -2.82
CA ASP A 185 -12.23 -3.17 -3.53
C ASP A 185 -11.75 -3.67 -4.90
N SER A 186 -11.06 -2.81 -5.67
CA SER A 186 -10.49 -3.18 -6.97
C SER A 186 -9.50 -4.33 -6.83
N THR A 187 -8.64 -4.27 -5.80
CA THR A 187 -7.66 -5.32 -5.52
C THR A 187 -8.32 -6.64 -5.11
N MET A 188 -9.29 -6.63 -4.20
CA MET A 188 -9.98 -7.85 -3.76
C MET A 188 -10.80 -8.51 -4.88
N LYS A 189 -11.38 -7.72 -5.79
CA LYS A 189 -12.12 -8.23 -6.96
C LYS A 189 -11.20 -8.95 -7.94
N SER A 190 -9.95 -8.51 -8.08
CA SER A 190 -9.01 -9.05 -9.06
C SER A 190 -8.01 -10.05 -8.50
N ASN A 191 -7.83 -10.13 -7.18
CA ASN A 191 -6.86 -11.02 -6.55
C ASN A 191 -7.38 -11.59 -5.21
N LEU A 192 -7.66 -12.90 -5.19
CA LEU A 192 -8.17 -13.63 -4.04
C LEU A 192 -7.22 -13.68 -2.84
N SER A 193 -5.95 -13.33 -3.05
CA SER A 193 -4.94 -13.33 -2.00
C SER A 193 -5.04 -12.13 -1.05
N VAL A 194 -5.93 -11.18 -1.36
CA VAL A 194 -6.26 -10.01 -0.56
C VAL A 194 -7.69 -10.17 -0.06
N GLY A 195 -7.96 -9.84 1.20
CA GLY A 195 -9.30 -10.04 1.75
C GLY A 195 -9.58 -9.38 3.10
N LEU A 196 -10.88 -9.30 3.37
CA LEU A 196 -11.48 -8.83 4.62
C LEU A 196 -11.11 -9.70 5.83
N PRO A 197 -11.20 -9.15 7.06
CA PRO A 197 -11.45 -7.74 7.38
C PRO A 197 -10.31 -6.78 6.97
N LEU A 198 -10.59 -5.47 6.96
CA LEU A 198 -9.61 -4.41 6.75
C LEU A 198 -9.39 -3.63 8.04
N ASP A 199 -8.18 -3.15 8.27
CA ASP A 199 -7.89 -2.15 9.31
C ASP A 199 -7.66 -0.79 8.63
N LEU A 200 -8.45 0.22 9.00
CA LEU A 200 -8.33 1.61 8.52
C LEU A 200 -7.94 2.52 9.68
N VAL A 201 -6.90 3.32 9.48
CA VAL A 201 -6.43 4.35 10.42
C VAL A 201 -6.32 5.69 9.71
N VAL A 202 -6.92 6.73 10.28
CA VAL A 202 -6.80 8.11 9.80
C VAL A 202 -6.13 8.94 10.87
N TYR A 203 -5.14 9.74 10.52
CA TYR A 203 -4.41 10.61 11.43
C TYR A 203 -4.47 12.05 10.92
N GLU A 204 -4.87 12.98 11.79
CA GLU A 204 -4.91 14.40 11.47
C GLU A 204 -3.58 15.07 11.83
N ALA A 205 -3.09 15.94 10.94
CA ALA A 205 -1.84 16.64 11.13
C ALA A 205 -1.79 17.38 12.49
N ASN A 206 -0.68 17.21 13.22
CA ASN A 206 -0.40 17.83 14.51
C ASN A 206 -1.32 17.38 15.67
N ARG A 207 -2.15 16.34 15.47
CA ARG A 207 -3.05 15.86 16.53
C ARG A 207 -2.31 15.09 17.62
N LEU A 208 -1.21 14.39 17.25
CA LEU A 208 -0.39 13.54 18.14
C LEU A 208 -1.20 12.51 18.95
N GLN A 209 -2.36 12.13 18.44
CA GLN A 209 -3.22 11.02 18.88
C GLN A 209 -4.25 10.74 17.75
N THR A 210 -4.84 9.56 17.70
CA THR A 210 -5.97 9.26 16.82
C THR A 210 -6.99 8.32 17.44
N ASP A 211 -8.26 8.69 17.31
CA ASP A 211 -9.43 7.85 17.61
C ASP A 211 -10.06 7.25 16.33
N LYS A 212 -9.59 7.66 15.16
CA LYS A 212 -10.10 7.20 13.85
C LYS A 212 -9.44 5.89 13.44
N VAL A 213 -9.69 4.85 14.23
CA VAL A 213 -9.21 3.47 14.02
C VAL A 213 -10.42 2.54 13.93
N ILE A 214 -10.57 1.83 12.81
CA ILE A 214 -11.72 0.94 12.60
C ILE A 214 -11.33 -0.35 11.88
N CYS A 215 -11.97 -1.45 12.30
CA CYS A 215 -11.97 -2.71 11.57
C CYS A 215 -13.21 -2.77 10.67
N ILE A 216 -13.03 -3.04 9.39
CA ILE A 216 -14.08 -3.10 8.37
C ILE A 216 -14.22 -4.55 7.93
N ASP A 217 -15.31 -5.20 8.32
CA ASP A 217 -15.66 -6.56 7.90
C ASP A 217 -16.59 -6.56 6.66
N ALA A 218 -17.11 -7.73 6.32
CA ALA A 218 -18.01 -7.90 5.19
C ALA A 218 -19.38 -7.23 5.39
N ASP A 219 -19.79 -7.03 6.64
CA ASP A 219 -21.10 -6.51 7.01
C ASP A 219 -21.10 -4.99 7.20
N ASN A 220 -19.92 -4.35 7.19
CA ASN A 220 -19.80 -2.90 7.28
C ASN A 220 -20.65 -2.19 6.20
N PRO A 221 -21.66 -1.37 6.60
CA PRO A 221 -22.61 -0.79 5.66
C PRO A 221 -21.97 0.26 4.74
N TYR A 222 -21.00 1.03 5.24
CA TYR A 222 -20.30 2.03 4.44
C TYR A 222 -19.44 1.38 3.36
N PHE A 223 -18.73 0.30 3.70
CA PHE A 223 -17.94 -0.41 2.71
C PHE A 223 -18.81 -1.10 1.66
N ARG A 224 -19.94 -1.72 2.05
CA ARG A 224 -20.93 -2.25 1.09
C ARG A 224 -21.42 -1.17 0.12
N MET A 225 -21.80 0.01 0.65
CA MET A 225 -22.20 1.15 -0.19
C MET A 225 -21.11 1.54 -1.20
N ILE A 226 -19.83 1.58 -0.80
CA ILE A 226 -18.72 1.86 -1.72
C ILE A 226 -18.64 0.81 -2.82
N ARG A 227 -18.65 -0.49 -2.47
CA ARG A 227 -18.47 -1.58 -3.43
C ARG A 227 -19.60 -1.63 -4.47
N ASP A 228 -20.84 -1.44 -4.01
CA ASP A 228 -22.05 -1.48 -4.85
C ASP A 228 -22.21 -0.19 -5.68
N GLY A 229 -21.85 0.96 -5.10
CA GLY A 229 -21.94 2.25 -5.76
C GLY A 229 -20.86 2.44 -6.82
N TRP A 230 -19.62 2.09 -6.51
CA TRP A 230 -18.47 2.29 -7.41
C TRP A 230 -18.58 1.46 -8.68
N GLY A 231 -18.91 0.17 -8.56
CA GLY A 231 -19.05 -0.71 -9.71
C GLY A 231 -20.15 -0.26 -10.67
N ARG A 232 -21.31 0.17 -10.15
CA ARG A 232 -22.41 0.68 -10.98
C ARG A 232 -22.03 1.98 -11.69
N LYS A 233 -21.46 2.95 -10.97
CA LYS A 233 -21.06 4.23 -11.58
C LYS A 233 -19.97 4.07 -12.64
N LEU A 234 -19.01 3.18 -12.43
CA LEU A 234 -18.01 2.87 -13.46
C LEU A 234 -18.66 2.30 -14.72
N ARG A 235 -19.67 1.44 -14.57
CA ARG A 235 -20.40 0.89 -15.71
C ARG A 235 -21.21 1.97 -16.44
N GLU A 236 -21.89 2.84 -15.71
CA GLU A 236 -22.63 3.97 -16.28
C GLU A 236 -21.72 4.90 -17.08
N VAL A 237 -20.53 5.23 -16.55
CA VAL A 237 -19.54 6.05 -17.26
C VAL A 237 -19.03 5.32 -18.50
N PHE A 238 -18.75 4.03 -18.41
CA PHE A 238 -18.34 3.22 -19.57
C PHE A 238 -19.41 3.20 -20.67
N ASP A 239 -20.67 3.01 -20.31
CA ASP A 239 -21.80 2.96 -21.25
C ASP A 239 -22.11 4.34 -21.87
N SER A 240 -21.62 5.42 -21.26
CA SER A 240 -21.74 6.78 -21.82
C SER A 240 -20.67 7.11 -22.87
N LEU A 241 -19.65 6.26 -23.05
CA LEU A 241 -18.62 6.45 -24.07
C LEU A 241 -19.18 6.07 -25.45
N GLU A 242 -18.86 6.86 -26.47
CA GLU A 242 -19.25 6.55 -27.85
C GLU A 242 -18.62 5.24 -28.32
N ASP A 243 -19.40 4.43 -29.04
CA ASP A 243 -18.90 3.21 -29.66
C ASP A 243 -17.83 3.54 -30.71
N PRO A 244 -16.77 2.73 -30.83
CA PRO A 244 -15.78 2.95 -31.86
C PRO A 244 -16.39 2.78 -33.25
N VAL A 245 -16.24 3.81 -34.10
CA VAL A 245 -16.71 3.78 -35.50
C VAL A 245 -15.68 3.06 -36.37
N TRP A 246 -16.06 1.87 -36.85
CA TRP A 246 -15.20 0.98 -37.66
C TRP A 246 -15.41 1.11 -39.17
N ASN A 247 -16.43 1.83 -39.62
CA ASN A 247 -16.63 2.22 -41.02
C ASN A 247 -16.06 3.64 -41.23
N ASP A 248 -16.35 4.26 -42.37
CA ASP A 248 -15.88 5.60 -42.69
C ASP A 248 -16.98 6.65 -42.43
N ASP A 249 -17.92 6.32 -41.52
CA ASP A 249 -18.99 7.22 -41.11
C ASP A 249 -18.39 8.42 -40.33
N GLN A 250 -19.05 9.57 -40.44
CA GLN A 250 -18.62 10.77 -39.72
C GLN A 250 -18.86 10.60 -38.21
N THR A 251 -17.79 10.82 -37.42
CA THR A 251 -17.83 10.88 -35.96
C THR A 251 -16.98 12.05 -35.47
N ALA A 252 -17.36 12.61 -34.31
CA ALA A 252 -16.57 13.63 -33.63
C ALA A 252 -15.24 13.07 -33.06
N HIS A 253 -15.18 11.77 -32.81
CA HIS A 253 -14.06 11.07 -32.18
C HIS A 253 -13.60 9.86 -33.03
N PRO A 254 -12.99 10.08 -34.20
CA PRO A 254 -12.63 9.00 -35.12
C PRO A 254 -11.53 8.08 -34.56
N LEU A 255 -11.83 6.77 -34.49
CA LEU A 255 -10.83 5.74 -34.18
C LEU A 255 -9.86 5.55 -35.36
N LYS A 256 -10.40 5.51 -36.59
CA LYS A 256 -9.60 5.43 -37.81
C LYS A 256 -9.04 6.80 -38.16
N MET A 257 -7.72 6.89 -38.19
CA MET A 257 -7.01 8.09 -38.63
C MET A 257 -6.11 7.76 -39.83
N PRO A 258 -5.89 8.70 -40.76
CA PRO A 258 -4.89 8.54 -41.80
C PRO A 258 -3.53 8.20 -41.16
N ALA A 259 -2.92 7.11 -41.60
CA ALA A 259 -1.65 6.64 -41.04
C ALA A 259 -0.51 7.60 -41.42
N GLY A 260 0.11 8.24 -40.43
CA GLY A 260 1.30 9.08 -40.62
C GLY A 260 2.59 8.26 -40.78
N ARG A 261 3.04 7.62 -39.69
CA ARG A 261 4.32 6.87 -39.66
C ARG A 261 4.17 5.35 -39.62
N HIS A 262 3.06 4.86 -39.08
CA HIS A 262 2.77 3.43 -38.92
C HIS A 262 1.40 3.13 -39.52
N GLY A 263 1.39 2.35 -40.61
CA GLY A 263 0.17 1.91 -41.29
C GLY A 263 -0.65 0.94 -40.45
N ALA A 264 -1.94 0.81 -40.78
CA ALA A 264 -2.77 -0.25 -40.24
C ALA A 264 -2.22 -1.64 -40.63
N LEU A 265 -2.45 -2.64 -39.77
CA LEU A 265 -2.07 -4.03 -40.04
C LEU A 265 -2.75 -4.51 -41.33
N ARG A 266 -1.97 -5.12 -42.23
CA ARG A 266 -2.52 -5.79 -43.42
C ARG A 266 -3.12 -7.12 -43.02
N LYS A 267 -4.30 -7.44 -43.54
CA LYS A 267 -4.88 -8.78 -43.45
C LYS A 267 -4.22 -9.65 -44.52
N ILE A 268 -3.71 -10.81 -44.13
CA ILE A 268 -3.23 -11.83 -45.06
C ILE A 268 -4.43 -12.68 -45.47
N SER A 269 -4.85 -12.60 -46.73
CA SER A 269 -6.07 -13.25 -47.23
C SER A 269 -5.80 -14.48 -48.09
N THR A 270 -4.57 -14.66 -48.56
CA THR A 270 -4.14 -15.78 -49.38
C THR A 270 -2.80 -16.33 -48.91
N ARG A 271 -2.52 -17.60 -49.23
CA ARG A 271 -1.24 -18.25 -48.89
C ARG A 271 -0.02 -17.62 -49.58
N ASP A 272 -0.28 -16.86 -50.65
CA ASP A 272 0.76 -16.25 -51.48
C ASP A 272 1.13 -14.85 -50.98
N GLU A 273 0.37 -14.28 -50.05
CA GLU A 273 0.66 -13.00 -49.39
C GLU A 273 1.76 -13.18 -48.34
N LYS A 274 2.86 -12.45 -48.51
CA LYS A 274 4.01 -12.48 -47.60
C LYS A 274 3.78 -11.59 -46.37
N LEU A 275 4.33 -12.02 -45.24
CA LEU A 275 4.27 -11.30 -43.95
C LEU A 275 5.04 -9.97 -43.94
N ILE A 276 5.91 -9.74 -44.92
CA ILE A 276 6.77 -8.55 -45.09
C ILE A 276 6.71 -8.12 -46.55
#